data_AF-A0A958VA95-F1
#
_entry.id   AF-A0A958VA95-F1
#
_cell.length_a   1.000
_cell.length_b   1.000
_cell.length_c   1.000
_cell.angle_alpha   90.00
_cell.angle_beta   90.00
_cell.angle_gamma   90.00
#
_symmetry.space_group_name_H-M   'P 1'
#
loop_
_entity.id
_entity.type
_entity.pdbx_description
1 polymer ?
#
loop_
_entity_poly.entity_id
_entity_poly.type
_entity_poly.pdbx_seq_one_letter_code
_entity_poly.pdbx_strand_id
1 'polypeptide(L)' 'KEILDNLPKKIIVMHPGPINRGVEITSEVADSDQAIILDQVENGVAVRMAVLYLIAGKIQRD' A
#
# COMPACT_ATOMS: atom_id res chain seq x y z
N LYS A 1 -12.95 -13.41 6.75
CA LYS A 1 -13.04 -11.95 6.96
C LYS A 1 -13.46 -11.57 8.39
N GLU A 2 -13.89 -12.54 9.21
CA GLU A 2 -14.42 -12.38 10.57
C GLU A 2 -13.69 -11.36 11.47
N ILE A 3 -12.35 -11.34 11.48
CA ILE A 3 -11.60 -10.35 12.28
C ILE A 3 -11.92 -8.93 11.85
N LEU A 4 -11.98 -8.64 10.54
CA LEU A 4 -12.30 -7.30 10.02
C LEU A 4 -13.75 -6.92 10.33
N ASP A 5 -14.68 -7.86 10.22
CA ASP A 5 -16.11 -7.63 10.40
C ASP A 5 -16.47 -7.38 11.89
N ASN A 6 -15.67 -7.90 12.82
CA ASN A 6 -15.83 -7.69 14.27
C ASN A 6 -15.18 -6.40 14.77
N LEU A 7 -14.56 -5.60 13.91
CA LEU A 7 -13.96 -4.33 14.33
C LEU A 7 -15.05 -3.27 14.56
N PRO A 8 -14.89 -2.40 15.59
CA PRO A 8 -15.86 -1.34 15.90
C PRO A 8 -15.94 -0.24 14.83
N LYS A 9 -15.02 -0.27 13.85
CA LYS A 9 -14.99 0.65 12.71
C LYS A 9 -14.36 -0.05 11.49
N LYS A 10 -14.79 0.38 10.31
CA LYS A 10 -14.14 -0.01 9.06
C LYS A 10 -12.70 0.55 9.05
N ILE A 11 -11.74 -0.31 8.79
CA ILE A 11 -10.31 0.03 8.67
C ILE A 11 -9.80 -0.20 7.25
N ILE A 12 -8.61 0.30 6.97
CA ILE A 12 -7.90 0.06 5.72
C ILE A 12 -6.82 -1.00 5.96
N VAL A 13 -6.70 -1.95 5.05
CA VAL A 13 -5.64 -2.98 5.03
C VAL A 13 -4.60 -2.60 3.97
N MET A 14 -3.34 -2.60 4.38
CA MET A 14 -2.17 -2.22 3.60
C MET A 14 -1.13 -3.35 3.67
N HIS A 15 -0.36 -3.56 2.60
CA HIS A 15 0.76 -4.49 2.58
C HIS A 15 1.75 -4.12 1.46
N PRO A 16 3.05 -3.96 1.75
CA PRO A 16 4.04 -3.49 0.76
C PRO A 16 4.41 -4.53 -0.30
N GLY A 17 4.13 -5.81 -0.04
CA GLY A 17 4.42 -6.92 -0.96
C GLY A 17 5.91 -7.33 -1.00
N PRO A 18 6.24 -8.50 -1.59
CA PRO A 18 5.32 -9.56 -2.04
C PRO A 18 4.52 -10.15 -0.86
N ILE A 19 3.34 -10.70 -1.14
CA ILE A 19 2.41 -11.19 -0.11
C ILE A 19 2.50 -12.70 0.02
N ASN A 20 2.79 -13.21 1.21
CA ASN A 20 2.70 -14.64 1.50
C ASN A 20 1.31 -15.01 2.03
N ARG A 21 0.39 -15.33 1.10
CA ARG A 21 -1.00 -15.70 1.42
C ARG A 21 -1.05 -16.99 2.25
N GLY A 22 -1.90 -17.00 3.27
CA GLY A 22 -2.04 -18.12 4.21
C GLY A 22 -0.96 -18.17 5.29
N VAL A 23 0.04 -17.29 5.23
CA VAL A 23 1.10 -17.17 6.26
C VAL A 23 1.00 -15.80 6.94
N GLU A 24 1.10 -14.72 6.17
CA GLU A 24 1.04 -13.34 6.68
C GLU A 24 -0.38 -12.81 6.73
N ILE A 25 -1.18 -13.16 5.71
CA ILE A 25 -2.53 -12.66 5.51
C ILE A 25 -3.36 -13.72 4.80
N THR A 26 -4.63 -13.87 5.19
CA THR A 26 -5.56 -14.76 4.49
C THR A 26 -6.02 -14.14 3.18
N SER A 27 -6.34 -14.96 2.18
CA SER A 27 -6.84 -14.45 0.89
C SER A 27 -8.09 -13.58 1.06
N GLU A 28 -8.99 -13.96 1.96
CA GLU A 28 -10.22 -13.20 2.24
C GLU A 28 -9.97 -11.78 2.75
N VAL A 29 -8.89 -11.56 3.50
CA VAL A 29 -8.52 -10.23 4.01
C VAL A 29 -7.79 -9.45 2.92
N ALA A 30 -6.87 -10.10 2.20
CA ALA A 30 -6.11 -9.48 1.11
C ALA A 30 -7.00 -9.03 -0.06
N ASP A 31 -8.08 -9.76 -0.34
CA ASP A 31 -9.04 -9.47 -1.42
C ASP A 31 -10.29 -8.73 -0.91
N SER A 32 -10.29 -8.27 0.33
CA SER A 32 -11.43 -7.54 0.91
C SER A 32 -11.56 -6.14 0.31
N ASP A 33 -12.77 -5.58 0.37
CA ASP A 33 -13.08 -4.19 0.02
C ASP A 33 -12.36 -3.14 0.91
N GLN A 34 -11.74 -3.59 2.00
CA GLN A 34 -10.95 -2.79 2.91
C GLN A 34 -9.46 -2.79 2.53
N ALA A 35 -9.02 -3.68 1.64
CA ALA A 35 -7.62 -3.79 1.22
C ALA A 35 -7.32 -2.85 0.05
N ILE A 36 -6.34 -1.97 0.24
CA ILE A 36 -5.86 -1.00 -0.77
C ILE A 36 -4.42 -1.32 -1.21
N ILE A 37 -4.06 -2.61 -1.21
CA ILE A 37 -2.69 -3.07 -1.41
C ILE A 37 -2.14 -2.62 -2.77
N LEU A 38 -2.92 -2.73 -3.83
CA LEU A 38 -2.49 -2.32 -5.17
C LEU A 38 -2.32 -0.80 -5.25
N ASP A 39 -3.29 -0.04 -4.75
CA ASP A 39 -3.22 1.42 -4.68
C ASP A 39 -1.99 1.88 -3.88
N GLN A 40 -1.66 1.21 -2.77
CA GLN A 40 -0.45 1.50 -2.00
C GLN A 40 0.82 1.32 -2.84
N VAL A 41 0.94 0.20 -3.56
CA VAL A 41 2.12 -0.10 -4.38
C VAL A 41 2.22 0.90 -5.54
N GLU A 42 1.10 1.21 -6.19
CA GLU A 42 1.01 2.20 -7.25
C GLU A 42 1.41 3.59 -6.76
N ASN A 43 0.88 4.02 -5.62
CA ASN A 43 1.24 5.30 -4.99
C ASN A 43 2.74 5.38 -4.66
N GLY A 44 3.40 4.26 -4.41
CA GLY A 44 4.85 4.20 -4.24
C GLY A 44 5.63 4.68 -5.48
N VAL A 45 5.12 4.44 -6.69
CA VAL A 45 5.73 4.96 -7.94
C VAL A 45 5.62 6.47 -7.98
N ALA A 46 4.43 7.02 -7.76
CA ALA A 46 4.19 8.46 -7.76
C ALA A 46 5.06 9.18 -6.72
N VAL A 47 5.17 8.64 -5.50
CA VAL A 47 6.03 9.22 -4.45
C VAL A 47 7.49 9.23 -4.88
N ARG A 48 8.02 8.11 -5.40
CA ARG A 48 9.42 8.06 -5.88
C ARG A 48 9.66 9.03 -7.03
N MET A 49 8.73 9.14 -7.98
CA MET A 49 8.81 10.10 -9.07
C MET A 49 8.85 11.54 -8.54
N ALA A 50 8.00 11.90 -7.58
CA ALA A 50 7.99 13.22 -6.96
C ALA A 50 9.32 13.53 -6.24
N VAL A 51 9.84 12.57 -5.46
CA VAL A 51 11.14 12.70 -4.77
C VAL A 51 12.27 12.88 -5.78
N LEU A 52 12.33 12.05 -6.83
CA LEU A 52 13.34 12.15 -7.89
C LEU A 52 13.24 13.48 -8.64
N TYR A 53 12.04 13.94 -8.96
CA TYR A 53 11.82 15.23 -9.62
C TYR A 53 12.34 16.40 -8.78
N LEU A 54 12.03 16.42 -7.49
CA LEU A 54 12.48 17.49 -6.58
C LEU A 54 13.99 17.49 -6.38
N ILE A 55 14.63 16.31 -6.36
CA ILE A 55 16.08 16.18 -6.22
C ILE A 55 16.78 16.52 -7.54
N ALA A 56 16.34 15.96 -8.66
CA ALA A 56 16.90 16.23 -9.99
C ALA A 56 16.78 17.71 -10.37
N GLY A 57 15.65 18.36 -10.07
CA GLY A 57 15.48 19.80 -10.27
C GLY A 57 16.37 20.69 -9.39
N LYS A 58 16.96 20.13 -8.32
CA LYS A 58 17.99 20.78 -7.49
C LYS A 58 19.42 20.46 -7.95
N ILE A 59 19.62 19.40 -8.74
CA ILE A 59 20.96 18.95 -9.19
C ILE A 59 21.55 19.84 -10.31
N GLN A 60 20.79 20.78 -10.89
CA GLN A 60 21.34 21.80 -11.80
C GLN A 60 20.86 23.19 -11.42
N ARG A 61 21.63 23.85 -10.55
CA ARG A 61 21.72 25.31 -10.42
C ARG A 61 23.11 25.68 -9.89
N ASP A 62 24.15 25.29 -10.62
CA ASP A 62 25.49 25.87 -10.53
C ASP A 62 26.01 26.08 -11.96
#